data_AF-A0A351Y6P9-F1
#
_entry.id   AF-A0A351Y6P9-F1
#
_cell.length_a   1.000
_cell.length_b   1.000
_cell.length_c   1.000
_cell.angle_alpha   90.00
_cell.angle_beta   90.00
_cell.angle_gamma   90.00
#
_symmetry.space_group_name_H-M   'P 1'
#
loop_
_entity.id
_entity.type
_entity.pdbx_description
1 polymer ?
#
loop_
_entity_poly.entity_id
_entity_poly.type
_entity_poly.pdbx_seq_one_letter_code
_entity_poly.pdbx_strand_id
1 'polypeptide(L)'
;MKPIGTHYIYTVLVFTQGKLVDIITSKEQQSDIDEDSLYLAIQRTFGEAKMEKNKNEIQITSKSFVKLGKTATKELWKLGENFLESYIITQTLQEESTFINDMFKTLTTRYGLKNIPYRIECIDISHLSGGWTSGGLSYFMAGLPYKK
;
A
#
# COMPACT_ATOMS: atom_id res chain seq x y z
N MET A 1 -6.66 4.04 2.87
CA MET A 1 -5.64 4.77 3.61
C MET A 1 -4.67 3.80 4.25
N LYS A 2 -3.53 3.60 3.57
CA LYS A 2 -2.35 2.94 4.11
C LYS A 2 -1.44 4.03 4.67
N PRO A 3 -1.14 4.04 5.99
CA PRO A 3 -0.17 4.98 6.55
C PRO A 3 1.25 4.57 6.14
N ILE A 4 2.01 5.53 5.61
CA ILE A 4 3.42 5.36 5.25
C ILE A 4 4.17 6.60 5.74
N GLY A 5 4.99 6.43 6.79
CA GLY A 5 5.63 7.56 7.47
C GLY A 5 4.59 8.57 7.99
N THR A 6 4.76 9.84 7.62
CA THR A 6 3.85 10.95 7.94
C THR A 6 2.74 11.16 6.90
N HIS A 7 2.54 10.22 5.97
CA HIS A 7 1.56 10.35 4.89
C HIS A 7 0.52 9.23 4.93
N TYR A 8 -0.66 9.52 4.39
CA TYR A 8 -1.65 8.54 3.99
C TYR A 8 -1.63 8.37 2.48
N ILE A 9 -1.62 7.12 2.04
CA ILE A 9 -1.78 6.78 0.63
C ILE A 9 -3.07 5.99 0.46
N TYR A 10 -3.86 6.32 -0.55
CA TYR A 10 -5.10 5.62 -0.83
C TYR A 10 -5.34 5.54 -2.33
N THR A 11 -6.03 4.47 -2.76
CA THR A 11 -6.46 4.30 -4.14
C THR A 11 -7.98 4.20 -4.17
N VAL A 12 -8.60 4.99 -5.05
CA VAL A 12 -10.02 4.99 -5.37
C VAL A 12 -10.21 4.42 -6.76
N LEU A 13 -10.97 3.33 -6.86
CA LEU A 13 -11.41 2.79 -8.14
C LEU A 13 -12.80 3.36 -8.45
N VAL A 14 -12.91 4.09 -9.56
CA VAL A 14 -14.15 4.79 -9.96
C VAL A 14 -14.85 4.01 -11.07
N PHE A 15 -16.10 3.60 -10.80
CA PHE A 15 -16.93 2.87 -11.76
C PHE A 15 -18.11 3.71 -12.26
N THR A 16 -18.39 3.61 -13.56
CA THR A 16 -19.61 4.15 -14.18
C THR A 16 -20.21 3.08 -15.08
N GLN A 17 -21.50 2.77 -14.88
CA GLN A 17 -22.23 1.72 -15.65
C GLN A 17 -21.50 0.36 -15.66
N GLY A 18 -20.88 -0.03 -14.54
CA GLY A 18 -20.16 -1.29 -14.41
C GLY A 18 -18.79 -1.34 -15.09
N LYS A 19 -18.31 -0.23 -15.66
CA LYS A 19 -16.97 -0.12 -16.24
C LYS A 19 -16.08 0.70 -15.31
N LEU A 20 -14.83 0.25 -15.14
CA LEU A 20 -13.79 1.06 -14.49
C LEU A 20 -13.47 2.21 -15.43
N VAL A 21 -13.70 3.44 -14.97
CA VAL A 21 -13.47 4.65 -15.78
C VAL A 21 -12.26 5.43 -15.31
N ASP A 22 -11.90 5.31 -14.03
CA ASP A 22 -10.77 6.03 -13.47
C ASP A 22 -10.17 5.30 -12.25
N ILE A 23 -8.89 5.57 -12.01
CA ILE A 23 -8.11 5.08 -10.87
C ILE A 23 -7.36 6.28 -10.31
N ILE A 24 -7.74 6.68 -9.10
CA ILE A 24 -7.17 7.84 -8.44
C ILE A 24 -6.34 7.33 -7.28
N THR A 25 -5.04 7.58 -7.32
CA THR A 25 -4.14 7.33 -6.20
C THR A 25 -3.58 8.65 -5.71
N SER A 26 -3.81 8.97 -4.43
CA SER A 26 -3.30 10.19 -3.81
C SER A 26 -2.41 9.88 -2.60
N LYS A 27 -1.55 10.85 -2.30
CA LYS A 27 -0.68 10.91 -1.13
C LYS A 27 -1.00 12.21 -0.39
N GLU A 28 -1.45 12.09 0.84
CA GLU A 28 -1.83 13.22 1.69
C GLU A 28 -1.01 13.21 2.97
N GLN A 29 -0.68 14.38 3.51
CA GLN A 29 0.04 14.48 4.78
C GLN A 29 -0.93 14.23 5.95
N GLN A 30 -0.53 13.40 6.91
CA GLN A 30 -1.38 13.01 8.05
C GLN A 30 -1.73 14.20 8.95
N SER A 31 -0.92 15.26 8.95
CA SER A 31 -1.20 16.49 9.72
C SER A 31 -2.31 17.35 9.11
N ASP A 32 -2.56 17.18 7.81
CA ASP A 32 -3.35 18.15 7.04
C ASP A 32 -4.76 17.64 6.78
N ILE A 33 -4.99 16.34 6.97
CA ILE A 33 -6.25 15.67 6.66
C ILE A 33 -6.65 14.70 7.78
N ASP A 34 -7.88 14.91 8.26
CA ASP A 34 -8.60 13.99 9.13
C ASP A 34 -9.24 12.86 8.28
N GLU A 35 -9.15 11.61 8.75
CA GLU A 35 -9.56 10.40 8.00
C GLU A 35 -11.06 10.43 7.65
N ASP A 36 -11.91 10.86 8.59
CA ASP A 36 -13.35 10.99 8.38
C ASP A 36 -13.67 12.07 7.34
N SER A 37 -12.94 13.19 7.39
CA SER A 37 -13.09 14.30 6.46
C SER A 37 -12.71 13.90 5.02
N LEU A 38 -11.62 13.16 4.84
CA LEU A 38 -11.24 12.64 3.53
C LEU A 38 -12.25 11.63 3.00
N TYR A 39 -12.74 10.75 3.87
CA TYR A 39 -13.77 9.79 3.49
C TYR A 39 -15.03 10.47 2.95
N LEU A 40 -15.51 11.51 3.66
CA LEU A 40 -16.65 12.31 3.21
C LEU A 40 -16.36 13.00 1.86
N ALA A 41 -15.15 13.49 1.64
CA ALA A 41 -14.77 14.10 0.36
C ALA A 41 -14.79 13.10 -0.79
N ILE A 42 -14.25 11.88 -0.59
CA ILE A 42 -14.28 10.80 -1.58
C ILE A 42 -15.73 10.42 -1.88
N GLN A 43 -16.57 10.25 -0.86
CA GLN A 43 -17.98 9.90 -1.06
C GLN A 43 -18.75 10.97 -1.83
N ARG A 44 -18.56 12.25 -1.48
CA ARG A 44 -19.21 13.36 -2.19
C ARG A 44 -18.80 13.42 -3.66
N THR A 45 -17.54 13.10 -3.96
CA THR A 45 -16.98 13.23 -5.30
C THR A 45 -17.33 12.03 -6.19
N PHE A 46 -17.26 10.81 -5.65
CA PHE A 46 -17.33 9.58 -6.43
C PHE A 46 -18.55 8.68 -6.14
N GLY A 47 -19.39 9.06 -5.16
CA GLY A 47 -20.58 8.33 -4.74
C GLY A 47 -20.34 7.51 -3.47
N GLU A 48 -21.35 6.77 -3.02
CA GLU A 48 -21.20 5.91 -1.83
C GLU A 48 -20.01 4.95 -1.99
N ALA A 49 -19.45 4.47 -0.88
CA ALA A 49 -18.32 3.56 -0.87
C ALA A 49 -18.71 2.28 -0.13
N LYS A 50 -18.37 1.10 -0.66
CA LYS A 50 -18.44 -0.14 0.13
C LYS A 50 -17.08 -0.40 0.76
N MET A 51 -17.04 -0.26 2.08
CA MET A 51 -15.89 -0.60 2.91
C MET A 51 -15.95 -2.07 3.32
N GLU A 52 -14.86 -2.82 3.16
CA GLU A 52 -14.59 -3.96 4.03
C GLU A 52 -13.76 -3.46 5.22
N LYS A 53 -14.33 -3.56 6.44
CA LYS A 53 -13.72 -3.10 7.70
C LYS A 53 -12.31 -3.63 8.00
N ASN A 54 -11.84 -4.64 7.27
CA ASN A 54 -10.53 -5.26 7.47
C ASN A 54 -9.43 -4.73 6.53
N LYS A 55 -9.75 -3.86 5.57
CA LYS A 55 -8.77 -3.35 4.58
C LYS A 55 -9.05 -1.89 4.25
N ASN A 56 -8.85 -1.00 5.22
CA ASN A 56 -9.05 0.45 5.09
C ASN A 56 -8.22 1.10 3.96
N GLU A 57 -7.34 0.37 3.26
CA GLU A 57 -6.34 0.88 2.33
C GLU A 57 -6.88 1.29 0.94
N ILE A 58 -7.88 0.56 0.41
CA ILE A 58 -8.43 0.75 -0.95
C ILE A 58 -9.93 0.98 -0.85
N GLN A 59 -10.43 1.98 -1.57
CA GLN A 59 -11.86 2.29 -1.61
C GLN A 59 -12.42 2.03 -3.01
N ILE A 60 -13.52 1.27 -3.06
CA ILE A 60 -14.26 1.02 -4.28
C ILE A 60 -15.53 1.86 -4.23
N THR A 61 -15.64 2.82 -5.15
CA THR A 61 -16.77 3.76 -5.21
C THR A 61 -17.49 3.64 -6.54
N SER A 62 -18.80 3.82 -6.51
CA SER A 62 -19.63 3.80 -7.72
C SER A 62 -20.88 4.64 -7.50
N LYS A 63 -21.30 5.37 -8.54
CA LYS A 63 -22.62 6.04 -8.58
C LYS A 63 -23.78 5.03 -8.59
N SER A 64 -23.53 3.78 -8.97
CA SER A 64 -24.49 2.68 -8.95
C SER A 64 -23.83 1.41 -8.42
N PHE A 65 -24.12 1.03 -7.17
CA PHE A 65 -23.63 -0.23 -6.62
C PHE A 65 -24.39 -1.42 -7.19
N VAL A 66 -23.85 -2.02 -8.25
CA VAL A 66 -24.22 -3.39 -8.59
C VAL A 66 -23.63 -4.30 -7.52
N LYS A 67 -24.44 -5.24 -7.01
CA LYS A 67 -23.99 -6.22 -6.02
C LYS A 67 -22.99 -7.16 -6.69
N LEU A 68 -21.70 -6.95 -6.45
CA LEU A 68 -20.63 -7.78 -6.99
C LEU A 68 -20.63 -9.16 -6.34
N GLY A 69 -20.42 -10.20 -7.14
CA GLY A 69 -20.17 -11.55 -6.63
C GLY A 69 -18.82 -11.63 -5.92
N LYS A 70 -18.66 -12.59 -4.99
CA LYS A 70 -17.45 -12.72 -4.16
C LYS A 70 -16.15 -12.80 -4.98
N THR A 71 -16.16 -13.48 -6.13
CA THR A 71 -15.00 -13.61 -7.02
C THR A 71 -14.61 -12.26 -7.63
N ALA A 72 -15.57 -11.55 -8.21
CA ALA A 72 -15.34 -10.24 -8.82
C ALA A 72 -14.86 -9.21 -7.78
N THR A 73 -15.40 -9.25 -6.56
CA THR A 73 -14.90 -8.43 -5.45
C THR A 73 -13.43 -8.70 -5.17
N LYS A 74 -13.01 -9.97 -5.07
CA LYS A 74 -11.60 -10.33 -4.83
C LYS A 74 -10.68 -9.84 -5.94
N GLU A 75 -11.09 -9.97 -7.20
CA GLU A 75 -10.30 -9.51 -8.35
C GLU A 75 -10.14 -7.99 -8.35
N LEU A 76 -11.20 -7.25 -8.05
CA LEU A 76 -11.15 -5.79 -7.93
C LEU A 76 -10.27 -5.32 -6.77
N TRP A 77 -10.30 -6.03 -5.63
CA TRP A 77 -9.38 -5.75 -4.54
C TRP A 77 -7.93 -5.97 -4.95
N LYS A 78 -7.63 -7.09 -5.60
CA LYS A 78 -6.28 -7.37 -6.12
C LYS A 78 -5.82 -6.30 -7.11
N LEU A 79 -6.73 -5.80 -7.95
CA LEU A 79 -6.44 -4.70 -8.87
C LEU A 79 -6.06 -3.42 -8.10
N GLY A 80 -6.84 -3.04 -7.10
CA GLY A 80 -6.55 -1.88 -6.26
C GLY A 80 -5.24 -2.02 -5.48
N GLU A 81 -4.93 -3.22 -4.97
CA GLU A 81 -3.65 -3.51 -4.29
C GLU A 81 -2.47 -3.30 -5.24
N ASN A 82 -2.54 -3.82 -6.47
CA ASN A 82 -1.48 -3.64 -7.46
C ASN A 82 -1.22 -2.15 -7.79
N PHE A 83 -2.29 -1.34 -7.90
CA PHE A 83 -2.15 0.09 -8.17
C PHE A 83 -1.55 0.84 -6.98
N LEU A 84 -2.02 0.54 -5.77
CA LEU A 84 -1.49 1.13 -4.55
C LEU A 84 0.00 0.81 -4.39
N GLU A 85 0.39 -0.45 -4.58
CA GLU A 85 1.81 -0.86 -4.55
C GLU A 85 2.63 -0.16 -5.64
N SER A 86 2.14 -0.12 -6.88
CA SER A 86 2.83 0.55 -7.98
C SER A 86 3.04 2.05 -7.72
N TYR A 87 2.04 2.70 -7.13
CA TYR A 87 2.14 4.10 -6.76
C TYR A 87 3.13 4.31 -5.62
N ILE A 88 3.06 3.51 -4.55
CA ILE A 88 4.03 3.55 -3.44
C ILE A 88 5.45 3.41 -3.98
N ILE A 89 5.69 2.42 -4.85
CA ILE A 89 6.97 2.22 -5.53
C ILE A 89 7.36 3.49 -6.28
N THR A 90 6.49 4.01 -7.14
CA THR A 90 6.82 5.20 -7.95
C THR A 90 7.15 6.41 -7.08
N GLN A 91 6.40 6.62 -6.00
CA GLN A 91 6.55 7.75 -5.09
C GLN A 91 7.78 7.63 -4.18
N THR A 92 8.06 6.46 -3.59
CA THR A 92 9.30 6.25 -2.82
C THR A 92 10.52 6.36 -3.72
N LEU A 93 10.43 5.87 -4.96
CA LEU A 93 11.49 6.05 -5.96
C LEU A 93 11.60 7.49 -6.46
N GLN A 94 10.63 8.39 -6.22
CA GLN A 94 10.64 9.78 -6.73
C GLN A 94 11.02 10.82 -5.66
N GLU A 95 10.55 10.71 -4.41
CA GLU A 95 10.74 11.75 -3.39
C GLU A 95 11.93 11.50 -2.43
N GLU A 96 12.35 10.24 -2.19
CA GLU A 96 13.57 9.88 -1.41
C GLU A 96 14.74 9.44 -2.33
N SER A 97 14.65 9.85 -3.60
CA SER A 97 15.01 9.10 -4.81
C SER A 97 16.49 8.87 -5.12
N THR A 98 17.42 9.31 -4.28
CA THR A 98 18.83 8.96 -4.45
C THR A 98 19.21 7.82 -3.53
N PHE A 99 19.09 7.99 -2.21
CA PHE A 99 19.63 7.00 -1.27
C PHE A 99 18.98 5.62 -1.36
N ILE A 100 17.64 5.53 -1.32
CA ILE A 100 16.93 4.24 -1.35
C ILE A 100 17.07 3.57 -2.72
N ASN A 101 17.04 4.35 -3.80
CA ASN A 101 17.22 3.85 -5.15
C ASN A 101 18.64 3.33 -5.39
N ASP A 102 19.63 4.06 -4.90
CA ASP A 102 21.03 3.66 -4.96
C ASP A 102 21.28 2.43 -4.10
N MET A 103 20.66 2.35 -2.92
CA MET A 103 20.67 1.14 -2.09
C MET A 103 20.10 -0.06 -2.85
N PHE A 104 18.91 0.05 -3.45
CA PHE A 104 18.31 -1.03 -4.21
C PHE A 104 19.11 -1.42 -5.44
N LYS A 105 19.61 -0.46 -6.22
CA LYS A 105 20.53 -0.73 -7.35
C LYS A 105 21.79 -1.46 -6.89
N THR A 106 22.36 -1.03 -5.77
CA THR A 106 23.55 -1.65 -5.19
C THR A 106 23.28 -3.09 -4.79
N LEU A 107 22.17 -3.36 -4.10
CA LEU A 107 21.76 -4.71 -3.70
C LEU A 107 21.52 -5.61 -4.92
N THR A 108 20.76 -5.12 -5.91
CA THR A 108 20.46 -5.87 -7.14
C THR A 108 21.73 -6.23 -7.89
N THR A 109 22.66 -5.27 -8.05
CA THR A 109 23.91 -5.50 -8.78
C THR A 109 24.86 -6.41 -8.00
N ARG A 110 25.04 -6.16 -6.69
CA ARG A 110 25.97 -6.91 -5.85
C ARG A 110 25.58 -8.38 -5.70
N TYR A 111 24.28 -8.67 -5.61
CA TYR A 111 23.78 -10.03 -5.40
C TYR A 111 23.17 -10.66 -6.66
N GLY A 112 23.24 -9.99 -7.82
CA GLY A 112 22.71 -10.50 -9.09
C GLY A 112 21.20 -10.77 -9.05
N LEU A 113 20.44 -9.94 -8.33
CA LEU A 113 19.00 -10.17 -8.15
C LEU A 113 18.26 -9.90 -9.47
N LYS A 114 17.36 -10.80 -9.86
CA LYS A 114 16.52 -10.61 -11.06
C LYS A 114 15.52 -9.46 -10.91
N ASN A 115 15.06 -9.22 -9.67
CA ASN A 115 14.06 -8.22 -9.34
C ASN A 115 14.62 -7.22 -8.31
N ILE A 116 14.03 -6.02 -8.26
CA ILE A 116 14.32 -5.04 -7.22
C ILE A 116 13.87 -5.62 -5.85
N PRO A 117 14.70 -5.55 -4.79
CA PRO A 117 14.36 -6.10 -3.48
C PRO A 117 13.36 -5.21 -2.74
N TYR A 118 12.12 -5.18 -3.23
CA TYR A 118 11.03 -4.35 -2.71
C TYR A 118 10.62 -4.72 -1.28
N ARG A 119 10.64 -6.02 -0.98
CA ARG A 119 10.39 -6.57 0.36
C ARG A 119 11.67 -7.20 0.86
N ILE A 120 12.19 -6.68 1.95
CA ILE A 120 13.38 -7.21 2.63
C ILE A 120 12.92 -7.70 4.00
N GLU A 121 13.26 -8.95 4.30
CA GLU A 121 12.98 -9.55 5.60
C GLU A 121 14.30 -9.75 6.33
N CYS A 122 14.35 -9.29 7.58
CA CYS A 122 15.52 -9.41 8.41
C CYS A 122 15.16 -10.29 9.61
N ILE A 123 15.85 -11.44 9.69
CA ILE A 123 15.77 -12.37 10.80
C ILE A 123 16.93 -12.05 11.74
N ASP A 124 16.60 -11.67 12.98
CA ASP A 124 17.54 -11.58 14.08
C ASP A 124 17.42 -12.84 14.94
N ILE A 125 18.57 -13.45 15.29
CA ILE A 125 18.63 -14.66 16.12
C ILE A 125 19.60 -14.37 17.28
N SER A 126 19.07 -14.42 18.49
CA SER A 126 19.79 -14.12 19.72
C SER A 126 19.77 -15.32 20.66
N HIS A 127 20.95 -15.72 21.14
CA HIS A 127 21.09 -16.79 22.13
C HIS A 127 21.14 -16.23 23.55
N LEU A 128 20.29 -16.75 24.43
CA LEU A 128 20.34 -16.46 25.85
C LEU A 128 21.17 -17.53 26.56
N SER A 129 22.11 -17.12 27.41
CA SER A 129 22.86 -18.04 28.26
C SER A 129 21.89 -18.85 29.12
N GLY A 130 21.76 -20.15 28.84
CA GLY A 130 20.71 -21.00 29.40
C GLY A 130 20.00 -21.89 28.36
N GLY A 131 20.35 -21.79 27.07
CA GLY A 131 19.94 -22.72 26.02
C GLY A 131 18.70 -22.29 25.23
N TRP A 132 18.12 -21.14 25.54
CA TRP A 132 16.97 -20.60 24.84
C TRP A 132 17.44 -19.74 23.68
N THR A 133 16.92 -20.02 22.49
CA THR A 133 17.12 -19.17 21.32
C THR A 133 15.90 -18.26 21.19
N SER A 134 16.15 -16.96 21.10
CA SER A 134 15.17 -15.93 20.83
C SER A 134 15.40 -15.37 19.43
N GLY A 135 14.38 -14.78 18.82
CA GLY A 135 14.54 -14.16 17.51
C GLY A 135 13.48 -13.12 17.23
N GLY A 136 13.86 -12.16 16.39
CA GLY A 136 13.00 -11.10 15.88
C GLY A 136 12.87 -11.21 14.37
N LEU A 137 11.67 -10.96 13.84
CA LEU A 137 11.45 -10.82 12.41
C LEU A 137 11.00 -9.41 12.11
N SER A 138 11.81 -8.67 11.36
CA SER A 138 11.52 -7.32 10.91
C SER A 138 11.41 -7.28 9.40
N TYR A 139 10.61 -6.33 8.91
CA TYR A 139 10.30 -6.20 7.49
C TYR A 139 10.57 -4.77 7.05
N PHE A 140 11.17 -4.63 5.87
CA PHE A 140 11.16 -3.40 5.11
C PHE A 140 10.33 -3.60 3.85
N MET A 141 9.46 -2.64 3.57
CA MET A 141 8.65 -2.60 2.36
C MET A 141 8.90 -1.26 1.67
N ALA A 142 9.32 -1.30 0.41
CA ALA A 142 9.66 -0.10 -0.36
C ALA A 142 10.77 0.76 0.28
N GLY A 143 11.64 0.19 1.11
CA GLY A 143 12.71 0.91 1.81
C GLY A 143 12.32 1.46 3.19
N LEU A 144 11.07 1.26 3.62
CA LEU A 144 10.55 1.76 4.88
C LEU A 144 10.26 0.61 5.87
N PRO A 145 10.49 0.80 7.19
CA PRO A 145 10.14 -0.19 8.20
C PRO A 145 8.64 -0.50 8.17
N TYR A 146 8.30 -1.79 8.14
CA TYR A 146 6.93 -2.28 8.12
C TYR A 146 6.65 -3.11 9.38
N LYS A 147 5.65 -2.71 10.16
CA LYS A 147 5.16 -3.48 11.31
C LYS A 147 4.08 -4.46 10.85
N LYS A 148 4.21 -5.71 11.27
CA LYS A 148 3.25 -6.78 10.98
C LYS A 148 2.08 -6.74 11.96
#